data_AF-A0A8T5AZ08-F1
#
_entry.id   AF-A0A8T5AZ08-F1
#
_cell.length_a   1.000
_cell.length_b   1.000
_cell.length_c   1.000
_cell.angle_alpha   90.00
_cell.angle_beta   90.00
_cell.angle_gamma   90.00
#
_symmetry.space_group_name_H-M   'P 1'
#
loop_
_entity.id
_entity.type
_entity.pdbx_description
1 polymer ?
#
loop_
_entity_poly.entity_id
_entity_poly.type
_entity_poly.pdbx_seq_one_letter_code
_entity_poly.pdbx_strand_id
1 'polypeptide(L)'
;MPKSGKIALITVFTALTIGLNLSPIKIPAPYAPFLIYQVWEVPLVAAFLLYGFSVSVLISIVNTLVLLAVFPGALLTGPLS
;
A
#
# COMPACT_ATOMS: atom_id res chain seq x y z
N MET A 1 -16.40 18.50 -1.49
CA MET A 1 -15.15 18.58 -0.70
C MET A 1 -14.17 19.49 -1.44
N PRO A 2 -13.56 20.49 -0.80
CA PRO A 2 -12.60 21.41 -1.45
C PRO A 2 -11.40 20.64 -1.99
N LYS A 3 -10.84 21.07 -3.13
CA LYS A 3 -9.76 20.37 -3.84
C LYS A 3 -8.55 20.05 -2.94
N SER A 4 -8.16 20.97 -2.04
CA SER A 4 -7.05 20.76 -1.09
C SER A 4 -7.32 19.67 -0.04
N GLY A 5 -8.57 19.49 0.40
CA GLY A 5 -8.91 18.49 1.42
C GLY A 5 -8.74 17.06 0.92
N LYS A 6 -9.05 16.80 -0.36
CA LYS A 6 -8.80 15.49 -0.98
C LYS A 6 -7.31 15.19 -1.10
N ILE A 7 -6.49 16.17 -1.46
CA ILE A 7 -5.05 16.00 -1.63
C ILE A 7 -4.39 15.68 -0.28
N ALA A 8 -4.68 16.45 0.76
CA ALA A 8 -4.17 16.19 2.10
C ALA A 8 -4.47 14.76 2.56
N LEU A 9 -5.67 14.29 2.26
CA LEU A 9 -6.12 12.96 2.64
C LEU A 9 -5.39 11.86 1.88
N ILE A 10 -5.25 12.02 0.56
CA ILE A 10 -4.43 11.14 -0.27
C ILE A 10 -3.01 11.07 0.30
N THR A 11 -2.40 12.22 0.62
CA THR A 11 -1.04 12.28 1.17
C THR A 11 -0.91 11.55 2.50
N VAL A 12 -1.83 11.78 3.44
CA VAL A 12 -1.79 11.13 4.76
C VAL A 12 -1.96 9.62 4.65
N PHE A 13 -2.96 9.16 3.89
CA PHE A 13 -3.18 7.73 3.71
C PHE A 13 -2.02 7.06 2.96
N THR A 14 -1.46 7.73 1.95
CA THR A 14 -0.29 7.23 1.22
C THR A 14 0.93 7.11 2.13
N ALA A 15 1.22 8.14 2.93
CA ALA A 15 2.33 8.11 3.88
C ALA A 15 2.16 7.00 4.94
N LEU A 16 0.94 6.78 5.42
CA LEU A 16 0.61 5.72 6.36
C LEU A 16 0.80 4.33 5.74
N THR A 17 0.31 4.12 4.50
CA THR A 17 0.48 2.88 3.75
C THR A 17 1.96 2.57 3.54
N ILE A 18 2.75 3.55 3.10
CA ILE A 18 4.20 3.36 2.90
C ILE A 18 4.89 3.02 4.22
N GLY A 19 4.61 3.78 5.29
CA GLY A 19 5.21 3.55 6.60
C GLY A 19 4.94 2.14 7.14
N LEU A 20 3.70 1.64 6.98
CA LEU A 20 3.35 0.28 7.35
C LEU A 20 3.98 -0.77 6.44
N ASN A 21 4.17 -0.47 5.15
CA ASN A 21 4.82 -1.40 4.23
C ASN A 21 6.30 -1.60 4.59
N LEU A 22 6.98 -0.51 4.95
CA LEU A 22 8.37 -0.51 5.41
C LEU A 22 8.54 -1.08 6.82
N SER A 23 7.46 -1.24 7.58
CA SER A 23 7.51 -1.75 8.94
C SER A 23 7.98 -3.22 8.98
N PRO A 24 8.62 -3.66 10.08
CA PRO A 24 9.02 -5.06 10.27
C PRO A 24 7.84 -5.99 10.58
N ILE A 25 6.60 -5.48 10.61
CA ILE A 25 5.38 -6.27 10.86
C ILE A 25 5.04 -7.05 9.59
N LYS A 26 5.71 -8.19 9.45
CA LYS A 26 5.64 -9.09 8.30
C LYS A 26 5.44 -10.50 8.83
N ILE A 27 4.29 -11.10 8.54
CA ILE A 27 3.98 -12.47 8.97
C ILE A 27 4.06 -13.36 7.73
N PRO A 28 5.04 -14.28 7.64
CA PRO A 28 5.12 -15.20 6.51
C PRO A 28 3.94 -16.16 6.52
N ALA A 29 3.36 -16.44 5.34
CA ALA A 29 2.25 -17.36 5.25
C ALA A 29 2.70 -18.80 5.59
N PRO A 30 1.93 -19.56 6.37
CA PRO A 30 2.32 -20.89 6.85
C PRO A 30 2.63 -21.93 5.76
N TYR A 31 1.97 -21.81 4.59
CA TYR A 31 2.07 -22.77 3.49
C TYR A 31 2.77 -22.20 2.24
N ALA A 32 3.18 -20.93 2.27
CA ALA A 32 3.78 -20.24 1.13
C ALA A 32 4.71 -19.09 1.60
N PRO A 33 5.99 -19.37 1.90
CA PRO A 33 6.92 -18.37 2.48
C PRO A 33 7.19 -17.15 1.60
N PHE A 34 6.86 -17.22 0.30
CA PHE A 34 6.92 -16.12 -0.65
C PHE A 34 5.77 -15.11 -0.49
N LEU A 35 4.68 -15.49 0.18
CA LEU A 35 3.57 -14.63 0.56
C LEU A 35 3.80 -14.10 1.98
N ILE A 36 4.10 -12.81 2.06
CA ILE A 36 4.27 -12.11 3.33
C ILE A 36 2.99 -11.31 3.58
N TYR A 37 2.27 -11.66 4.65
CA TYR A 37 1.18 -10.82 5.12
C TYR A 37 1.75 -9.55 5.71
N GLN A 38 1.35 -8.43 5.14
CA GLN A 38 1.66 -7.11 5.65
C GLN A 38 0.36 -6.41 6.07
N VAL A 39 0.50 -5.30 6.79
CA VAL A 39 -0.64 -4.52 7.31
C VAL A 39 -0.86 -3.22 6.51
N TRP A 40 -0.07 -2.98 5.46
CA TRP A 40 -0.14 -1.76 4.66
C TRP A 40 -1.42 -1.67 3.83
N GLU A 41 -2.05 -2.80 3.55
CA GLU A 41 -3.30 -2.94 2.82
C GLU A 41 -4.47 -2.34 3.60
N VAL A 42 -4.42 -2.33 4.95
CA VAL A 42 -5.50 -1.82 5.80
C VAL A 42 -5.84 -0.35 5.50
N PRO A 43 -4.86 0.59 5.48
CA PRO A 43 -5.15 1.97 5.09
C PRO A 43 -5.64 2.12 3.65
N LEU A 44 -5.16 1.28 2.72
CA LEU A 44 -5.61 1.32 1.32
C LEU A 44 -7.10 0.94 1.21
N VAL A 45 -7.51 -0.12 1.91
CA VAL A 45 -8.90 -0.57 1.98
C VAL A 45 -9.78 0.43 2.74
N ALA A 46 -9.27 1.03 3.82
CA ALA A 46 -9.97 2.10 4.52
C ALA A 46 -10.18 3.33 3.62
N ALA A 47 -9.17 3.75 2.86
CA ALA A 47 -9.30 4.84 1.90
C ALA A 47 -10.31 4.51 0.78
N PHE A 48 -10.34 3.26 0.33
CA PHE A 48 -11.33 2.77 -0.63
C PHE A 48 -12.75 2.85 -0.09
N LEU A 49 -12.99 2.36 1.12
CA LEU A 49 -14.31 2.36 1.75
C LEU A 49 -14.81 3.78 2.07
N LEU A 50 -13.91 4.67 2.50
CA LEU A 50 -14.29 6.02 2.93
C LEU A 50 -14.40 7.03 1.77
N TYR A 51 -13.55 6.93 0.75
CA TYR A 51 -13.42 7.95 -0.31
C TYR A 51 -13.66 7.43 -1.73
N GLY A 52 -13.89 6.12 -1.88
CA GLY A 52 -14.24 5.46 -3.13
C GLY A 52 -13.04 4.99 -3.96
N PHE A 53 -13.37 4.33 -5.08
CA PHE A 53 -12.40 3.66 -5.96
C PHE A 53 -11.30 4.57 -6.49
N SER A 54 -11.65 5.76 -7.00
CA SER A 54 -10.67 6.65 -7.64
C SER A 54 -9.56 7.11 -6.70
N VAL A 55 -9.86 7.31 -5.41
CA VAL A 55 -8.86 7.77 -4.42
C VAL A 55 -7.92 6.63 -4.06
N SER A 56 -8.45 5.43 -3.86
CA SER A 56 -7.65 4.24 -3.52
C SER A 56 -6.73 3.80 -4.66
N VAL A 57 -7.20 3.87 -5.93
CA VAL A 57 -6.34 3.60 -7.10
C VAL A 57 -5.15 4.55 -7.14
N LEU A 58 -5.36 5.84 -6.86
CA LEU A 58 -4.27 6.82 -6.86
C LEU A 58 -3.25 6.52 -5.76
N ILE A 59 -3.71 6.19 -4.54
CA ILE A 59 -2.84 5.83 -3.41
C ILE A 59 -2.06 4.55 -3.72
N SER A 60 -2.69 3.55 -4.34
CA SER A 60 -2.07 2.30 -4.78
C SER A 60 -0.93 2.57 -5.76
N ILE A 61 -1.18 3.38 -6.81
CA ILE A 61 -0.16 3.74 -7.80
C ILE A 61 1.05 4.40 -7.13
N VAL A 62 0.81 5.38 -6.25
CA VAL A 62 1.90 6.07 -5.56
C VAL A 62 2.67 5.12 -4.65
N ASN A 63 1.98 4.26 -3.90
CA ASN A 63 2.60 3.24 -3.06
C ASN A 63 3.47 2.28 -3.89
N THR A 64 2.97 1.77 -5.02
CA THR A 64 3.72 0.88 -5.92
C THR A 64 4.97 1.56 -6.48
N LEU A 65 4.88 2.84 -6.88
CA LEU A 65 6.04 3.60 -7.37
C LEU A 65 7.11 3.76 -6.28
N VAL A 66 6.70 4.04 -5.04
CA VAL A 66 7.63 4.15 -3.90
C VAL A 66 8.28 2.80 -3.61
N LEU A 67 7.51 1.72 -3.61
CA LEU A 67 8.05 0.38 -3.39
C LEU A 67 8.99 -0.08 -4.50
N LEU A 68 8.72 0.32 -5.75
CA LEU A 68 9.62 0.02 -6.87
C LEU A 68 10.97 0.71 -6.69
N ALA A 69 10.97 1.93 -6.15
CA ALA A 69 12.20 2.68 -5.86
C ALA A 69 12.95 2.14 -4.63
N VAL A 70 12.24 1.71 -3.58
CA VAL A 70 12.86 1.28 -2.31
C VAL A 70 13.26 -0.20 -2.34
N PHE A 71 12.47 -1.06 -2.98
CA PHE A 71 12.72 -2.50 -3.11
C PHE A 71 12.58 -2.97 -4.57
N PRO A 72 13.55 -2.63 -5.44
CA PRO A 72 13.55 -3.06 -6.83
C PRO A 72 13.75 -4.59 -6.90
N GLY A 73 12.65 -5.34 -6.87
CA GLY A 73 12.64 -6.81 -6.96
C GLY A 73 11.65 -7.50 -6.02
N ALA A 74 11.23 -6.86 -4.93
CA ALA A 74 10.30 -7.48 -3.95
C ALA A 74 8.82 -7.37 -4.37
N LEU A 75 8.50 -6.52 -5.36
CA LEU A 75 7.15 -6.34 -5.87
C LEU A 75 6.63 -7.54 -6.69
N LEU A 76 7.56 -8.38 -7.18
CA LEU A 76 7.27 -9.52 -8.06
C LEU A 76 7.48 -10.88 -7.36
N THR A 77 7.58 -10.94 -6.03
CA THR A 77 7.69 -12.23 -5.29
C THR A 77 6.37 -13.02 -5.24
N GLY A 78 5.48 -12.80 -6.21
CA GLY A 78 4.30 -13.63 -6.43
C GLY A 78 4.69 -14.97 -7.06
N PRO A 79 3.75 -15.95 -7.10
CA PRO A 79 4.00 -17.35 -7.48
C PRO A 79 4.52 -17.61 -8.92
N LEU A 80 4.87 -16.58 -9.69
CA LEU A 80 5.44 -16.66 -11.03
C LEU A 80 6.95 -16.32 -11.09
N SER A 81 7.60 -16.11 -9.95
CA SER A 81 9.06 -15.97 -9.82
C SER A 81 9.75 -17.32 -9.66
#